data_AF-A0A4Y2CBS8-F1
#
_entry.id   AF-A0A4Y2CBS8-F1
#
_cell.length_a   1.000
_cell.length_b   1.000
_cell.length_c   1.000
_cell.angle_alpha   90.00
_cell.angle_beta   90.00
_cell.angle_gamma   90.00
#
_symmetry.space_group_name_H-M   'P 1'
#
loop_
_entity.id
_entity.type
_entity.pdbx_description
1 polymer ?
#
loop_
_entity_poly.entity_id
_entity_poly.type
_entity_poly.pdbx_seq_one_letter_code
_entity_poly.pdbx_strand_id
1 'polypeptide(L)'
;MYSIEQRVFLVLEYHRLERSPMATRRSFQKRFNVPKGPDAKTIRKLFAKFERTGSVDDNRVGNVGPRQIAVTPENIAKVSGMVQQNPRNTV
;
A
#
# COMPACT_ATOMS: atom_id res chain seq x y z
N MET A 1 4.74 -4.78 -11.10
CA MET A 1 4.24 -4.63 -9.71
C MET A 1 3.81 -6.01 -9.23
N TYR A 2 4.15 -6.43 -8.01
CA TYR A 2 3.82 -7.77 -7.50
C TYR A 2 2.34 -7.85 -7.10
N SER A 3 1.70 -9.00 -7.36
CA SER A 3 0.33 -9.24 -6.88
C SER A 3 0.27 -9.24 -5.35
N ILE A 4 -0.94 -9.16 -4.77
CA ILE A 4 -1.10 -9.27 -3.32
C ILE A 4 -0.60 -10.64 -2.82
N GLU A 5 -0.94 -11.72 -3.53
CA GLU A 5 -0.48 -13.07 -3.23
C GLU A 5 1.06 -13.16 -3.20
N GLN A 6 1.72 -12.61 -4.21
CA GLN A 6 3.19 -12.59 -4.29
C GLN A 6 3.82 -11.82 -3.13
N ARG A 7 3.21 -10.71 -2.70
CA ARG A 7 3.71 -9.91 -1.57
C ARG A 7 3.50 -10.61 -0.23
N VAL A 8 2.33 -11.21 -0.02
CA VAL A 8 2.06 -12.04 1.17
C VAL A 8 3.07 -13.18 1.25
N PHE A 9 3.29 -13.90 0.15
CA PHE A 9 4.27 -14.97 0.09
C PHE A 9 5.66 -14.49 0.50
N LEU A 10 6.12 -13.36 -0.05
CA LEU A 10 7.44 -12.81 0.26
C LEU A 10 7.60 -12.46 1.75
N VAL A 11 6.58 -11.89 2.39
CA VAL A 11 6.64 -11.53 3.81
C VAL A 11 6.72 -12.78 4.69
N LEU A 12 5.83 -13.75 4.45
CA LEU A 12 5.79 -15.00 5.21
C LEU A 12 7.08 -15.80 5.06
N GLU A 13 7.54 -15.95 3.81
CA GLU A 13 8.71 -16.75 3.50
C GLU A 13 10.01 -16.10 3.99
N TYR A 14 10.10 -14.76 3.92
CA TYR A 14 11.24 -14.03 4.48
C TYR A 14 11.34 -14.17 5.99
N HIS A 15 10.22 -14.16 6.70
CA HIS A 15 10.20 -14.42 8.14
C HIS A 15 10.60 -15.86 8.46
N ARG A 16 9.99 -16.84 7.76
CA ARG A 16 10.26 -18.28 7.94
C ARG A 16 11.72 -18.66 7.68
N LEU A 17 12.38 -17.98 6.74
CA LEU A 17 13.77 -18.21 6.35
C LEU A 17 14.75 -17.28 7.08
N GLU A 18 14.42 -16.89 8.31
CA GLU A 18 15.30 -16.10 9.20
C GLU A 18 15.83 -14.82 8.55
N ARG A 19 14.97 -14.14 7.77
CA ARG A 19 15.29 -12.90 7.07
C ARG A 19 16.42 -13.06 6.03
N SER A 20 16.58 -14.24 5.43
CA SER A 20 17.50 -14.47 4.30
C SER A 20 16.88 -14.02 2.96
N PRO A 21 17.38 -12.93 2.33
CA PRO A 21 16.79 -12.44 1.07
C PRO A 21 17.07 -13.39 -0.10
N MET A 22 18.23 -14.05 -0.10
CA MET A 22 18.61 -14.95 -1.19
C MET A 22 17.76 -16.23 -1.17
N ALA A 23 17.54 -16.83 0.00
CA ALA A 23 16.69 -18.00 0.14
C ALA A 23 15.23 -17.67 -0.23
N THR A 24 14.73 -16.52 0.23
CA THR A 24 13.39 -16.03 -0.12
C THR A 24 13.21 -15.81 -1.62
N ARG A 25 14.20 -15.19 -2.29
CA ARG A 25 14.18 -15.00 -3.74
C ARG A 25 14.14 -16.34 -4.48
N ARG A 26 14.92 -17.33 -4.05
CA ARG A 26 14.93 -18.68 -4.65
C ARG A 26 13.60 -19.39 -4.46
N SER A 27 13.02 -19.32 -3.26
CA SER A 27 11.71 -19.89 -2.96
C SER A 27 10.61 -19.23 -3.80
N PHE A 28 10.65 -17.90 -3.96
CA PHE A 28 9.74 -17.16 -4.83
C PHE A 28 9.84 -17.60 -6.30
N GLN A 29 11.06 -17.68 -6.84
CA GLN A 29 11.28 -18.13 -8.22
C GLN A 29 10.70 -19.54 -8.44
N LYS A 30 10.91 -20.45 -7.48
CA LYS A 30 10.38 -21.81 -7.54
C LYS A 30 8.84 -21.84 -7.44
N ARG A 31 8.25 -21.09 -6.52
CA ARG A 31 6.79 -21.09 -6.27
C ARG A 31 6.02 -20.53 -7.47
N PHE A 32 6.50 -19.44 -8.06
CA PHE A 32 5.80 -18.74 -9.14
C PHE A 32 6.33 -19.06 -10.54
N ASN A 33 7.29 -19.99 -10.66
CA ASN A 33 7.94 -20.38 -11.91
C ASN A 33 8.43 -19.17 -12.74
N VAL A 34 9.09 -18.21 -12.08
CA VAL A 34 9.61 -17.01 -12.73
C VAL A 34 11.13 -17.01 -12.78
N PRO A 35 11.75 -16.60 -13.91
CA PRO A 35 13.21 -16.60 -14.04
C PRO A 35 13.86 -15.57 -13.11
N LYS A 36 13.17 -14.47 -12.81
CA LYS A 36 13.66 -13.38 -11.96
C LYS A 36 12.72 -13.18 -10.78
N GLY A 37 13.26 -13.33 -9.57
CA GLY A 37 12.58 -12.92 -8.33
C GLY A 37 12.95 -11.48 -7.93
N PRO A 38 12.31 -10.94 -6.88
CA PRO A 38 12.63 -9.62 -6.34
C PRO A 38 14.08 -9.52 -5.88
N ASP A 39 14.63 -8.31 -5.95
CA ASP A 39 15.93 -8.03 -5.34
C ASP A 39 15.82 -8.00 -3.80
N ALA A 40 16.98 -8.12 -3.13
CA ALA A 40 17.04 -8.13 -1.68
C ALA A 40 16.51 -6.83 -1.05
N LYS A 41 16.67 -5.69 -1.74
CA LYS A 41 16.20 -4.38 -1.29
C LYS A 41 14.67 -4.34 -1.26
N THR A 42 14.02 -4.90 -2.26
CA THR A 42 12.57 -4.99 -2.41
C THR A 42 11.97 -5.88 -1.35
N ILE A 43 12.59 -7.05 -1.10
CA ILE A 43 12.17 -7.98 -0.03
C ILE A 43 12.24 -7.29 1.33
N ARG A 44 13.39 -6.66 1.67
CA ARG A 44 13.55 -5.93 2.94
C ARG A 44 12.59 -4.77 3.09
N LYS A 45 12.37 -3.97 2.03
CA LYS A 45 11.43 -2.85 2.05
C LYS A 45 9.99 -3.30 2.27
N LEU A 46 9.58 -4.37 1.59
CA LEU A 46 8.24 -4.94 1.75
C LEU A 46 8.04 -5.42 3.19
N PHE A 47 9.02 -6.13 3.75
CA PHE A 47 8.97 -6.61 5.13
C PHE A 47 8.94 -5.47 6.15
N ALA A 48 9.83 -4.48 6.01
CA ALA A 48 9.86 -3.31 6.90
C ALA A 48 8.56 -2.49 6.84
N LYS A 49 7.93 -2.41 5.65
CA LYS A 49 6.60 -1.80 5.52
C LYS A 49 5.56 -2.60 6.31
N PHE A 50 5.57 -3.91 6.17
CA PHE A 50 4.66 -4.79 6.89
C PHE A 50 4.85 -4.67 8.41
N GLU A 51 6.09 -4.72 8.92
CA GLU A 51 6.36 -4.51 10.36
C GLU A 51 5.82 -3.17 10.86
N ARG A 52 5.93 -2.11 10.05
CA ARG A 52 5.47 -0.77 10.43
C ARG A 52 3.95 -0.59 10.37
N THR A 53 3.27 -1.26 9.44
CA THR A 53 1.86 -0.94 9.10
C THR A 53 0.89 -2.11 9.21
N GLY A 54 1.39 -3.32 9.40
CA GLY A 54 0.60 -4.56 9.30
C GLY A 54 0.09 -4.88 7.89
N SER A 55 0.40 -4.06 6.87
CA SER A 55 -0.14 -4.18 5.53
C SER A 55 0.93 -4.46 4.47
N VAL A 56 0.61 -5.39 3.58
CA VAL A 56 1.39 -5.68 2.36
C VAL A 56 0.87 -4.94 1.14
N ASP A 57 -0.24 -4.20 1.27
CA ASP A 57 -0.87 -3.51 0.15
C ASP A 57 0.04 -2.41 -0.42
N ASP A 58 -0.21 -1.94 -1.64
CA ASP A 58 0.55 -0.86 -2.25
C ASP A 58 -0.35 0.37 -2.26
N ASN A 59 -0.29 1.15 -1.17
CA ASN A 59 -1.10 2.33 -0.91
C ASN A 59 -0.99 3.42 -2.02
N ARG A 60 -0.20 3.17 -3.06
CA ARG A 60 -0.07 4.01 -4.25
C ARG A 60 -1.31 3.98 -5.14
N VAL A 61 -2.13 2.92 -5.12
CA VAL A 61 -3.27 2.79 -6.06
C VAL A 61 -4.35 3.86 -5.86
N GLY A 62 -4.45 4.50 -4.68
CA GLY A 62 -5.38 5.60 -4.41
C GLY A 62 -4.76 7.00 -4.24
N ASN A 63 -3.43 7.10 -4.24
CA ASN A 63 -2.70 8.35 -3.98
C ASN A 63 -1.97 8.88 -5.23
N VAL A 64 -2.40 8.47 -6.42
CA VAL A 64 -1.84 8.94 -7.70
C VAL A 64 -2.43 10.27 -8.17
N GLY A 65 -3.51 10.73 -7.55
CA GLY A 65 -4.12 12.03 -7.82
C GLY A 65 -3.54 13.14 -6.92
N PRO A 66 -3.73 14.42 -7.30
CA PRO A 66 -3.43 15.54 -6.41
C PRO A 66 -4.11 15.34 -5.05
N ARG A 67 -3.40 15.66 -3.97
CA ARG A 67 -3.97 15.68 -2.62
C ARG A 67 -5.25 16.55 -2.67
N GLN A 68 -6.40 16.00 -2.27
CA GLN A 68 -7.61 16.80 -2.16
C GLN A 68 -7.46 17.73 -0.96
N ILE A 69 -7.01 18.96 -1.21
CA ILE A 69 -6.79 20.00 -0.19
C ILE A 69 -8.09 20.78 0.09
N ALA A 70 -9.08 20.71 -0.81
CA ALA A 70 -10.35 21.41 -0.66
C ALA A 70 -11.29 20.78 0.38
N VAL A 71 -11.14 19.49 0.70
CA VAL A 71 -12.06 18.74 1.58
C VAL A 71 -11.46 18.60 2.98
N THR A 72 -11.17 19.73 3.63
CA THR A 72 -10.77 19.74 5.05
C THR A 72 -12.03 19.80 5.94
N PRO A 73 -11.96 19.34 7.21
CA PRO A 73 -13.08 19.47 8.15
C PRO A 73 -13.61 20.89 8.27
N GLU A 74 -12.73 21.88 8.18
CA GLU A 74 -13.08 23.31 8.24
C GLU A 74 -13.89 23.75 7.02
N ASN A 75 -13.49 23.31 5.82
CA ASN A 75 -14.22 23.61 4.59
C ASN A 75 -15.58 22.89 4.56
N ILE A 76 -15.64 21.65 5.05
CA ILE A 76 -16.90 20.90 5.19
C ILE A 76 -17.85 21.63 6.14
N ALA A 77 -17.36 22.05 7.31
CA ALA A 77 -18.17 22.78 8.29
C ALA A 77 -18.67 24.12 7.72
N LYS A 78 -17.82 24.84 6.99
CA LYS A 78 -18.17 26.11 6.34
C LYS A 78 -19.26 25.92 5.28
N VAL A 79 -19.13 24.94 4.39
CA VAL A 79 -20.14 24.64 3.36
C VAL A 79 -21.44 24.15 4.01
N SER A 80 -21.37 23.29 5.04
CA SER A 80 -22.56 22.83 5.78
C SER A 80 -23.32 24.00 6.40
N GLY A 81 -22.61 24.97 6.99
CA GLY A 81 -23.22 26.19 7.52
C GLY A 81 -23.89 27.04 6.44
N MET A 82 -23.25 27.18 5.27
CA MET A 82 -23.83 27.92 4.13
C MET A 82 -25.11 27.27 3.60
N VAL A 83 -25.13 25.94 3.46
CA VAL A 83 -26.31 25.19 2.99
C VAL A 83 -27.46 25.28 4.00
N GLN A 84 -27.18 25.19 5.31
CA GLN A 84 -28.19 25.37 6.35
C GLN A 84 -28.75 26.79 6.38
N GLN A 85 -27.91 27.81 6.16
CA GLN A 85 -28.33 29.21 6.16
C GLN A 85 -29.16 29.59 4.94
N ASN A 86 -28.89 29.01 3.76
CA ASN A 86 -29.65 29.29 2.54
C ASN A 86 -29.79 28.06 1.64
N PRO A 87 -30.85 27.23 1.83
CA PRO A 87 -31.03 25.96 1.12
C PRO A 87 -31.23 26.12 -0.39
N ARG A 88 -31.58 27.33 -0.86
CA ARG A 88 -31.88 27.63 -2.27
C ARG A 88 -30.64 27.83 -3.15
N ASN A 89 -29.45 27.85 -2.57
CA ASN A 89 -28.19 28.04 -3.29
C ASN A 89 -27.48 26.69 -3.53
N THR A 90 -28.23 25.71 -4.01
CA THR A 90 -27.71 24.39 -4.38
C THR A 90 -27.69 24.31 -5.91
N VAL A 91 -26.54 24.01 -6.51
CA VAL A 91 -26.40 23.75 -7.96
C VAL A 91 -27.07 22.41 -8.30
#